data_AF-A0A383AN59-F1
#
_entry.id   AF-A0A383AN59-F1
#
_cell.length_a   1.000
_cell.length_b   1.000
_cell.length_c   1.000
_cell.angle_alpha   90.00
_cell.angle_beta   90.00
_cell.angle_gamma   90.00
#
_symmetry.space_group_name_H-M   'P 1'
#
loop_
_entity.id
_entity.type
_entity.pdbx_description
1 polymer ?
#
loop_
_entity_poly.entity_id
_entity_poly.type
_entity_poly.pdbx_seq_one_letter_code
_entity_poly.pdbx_strand_id
1 'polypeptide(L)' 'FDPLQAKVWEDTRDGANSPWANRWVTPPLPPDGRWEVQVTFDTPGTYVLRCLASDGGLGANEDRTITVTH' A
#
# COMPACT_ATOMS: atom_id res chain seq x y z
N PHE A 1 -7.35 2.55 3.20
CA PHE A 1 -6.14 2.20 3.95
C PHE A 1 -5.84 3.33 4.91
N ASP A 2 -5.58 3.01 6.16
CA ASP A 2 -5.12 3.95 7.18
C ASP A 2 -3.87 3.35 7.87
N PRO A 3 -2.67 3.95 7.73
CA PRO A 3 -2.41 5.18 7.00
C PRO A 3 -2.58 5.03 5.48
N LEU A 4 -2.72 6.17 4.79
CA LEU A 4 -2.77 6.21 3.33
C LEU A 4 -1.50 5.60 2.73
N GLN A 5 -1.67 4.64 1.82
CA GLN A 5 -0.56 4.00 1.12
C GLN A 5 -0.14 4.79 -0.12
N ALA A 6 1.13 4.66 -0.51
CA ALA A 6 1.63 5.25 -1.75
C ALA A 6 0.95 4.62 -2.98
N LYS A 7 0.87 5.37 -4.07
CA LYS A 7 0.32 4.87 -5.34
C LYS A 7 1.20 3.74 -5.89
N VAL A 8 0.52 2.76 -6.49
CA VAL A 8 1.15 1.60 -7.14
C VAL A 8 1.58 1.87 -8.59
N TRP A 9 1.27 3.04 -9.14
CA TRP A 9 1.54 3.42 -10.53
C TRP A 9 2.49 4.62 -10.60
N GLU A 10 3.29 4.67 -11.67
CA GLU A 10 4.26 5.73 -11.98
C GLU A 10 3.57 7.07 -12.27
N ASP A 11 3.15 7.77 -11.22
CA ASP A 11 2.60 9.11 -11.30
C ASP A 11 3.68 10.12 -10.92
N THR A 12 4.20 10.85 -11.90
CA THR A 12 5.34 11.78 -11.72
C THR A 12 4.91 13.20 -11.34
N ARG A 13 3.60 13.48 -11.24
CA ARG A 13 3.07 14.79 -10.84
C ARG A 13 3.47 15.12 -9.39
N ASP A 14 3.82 16.38 -9.14
CA ASP A 14 4.17 16.85 -7.80
C ASP A 14 3.00 16.61 -6.81
N GLY A 15 3.32 16.10 -5.61
CA GLY A 15 2.32 15.77 -4.60
C GLY A 15 1.43 14.55 -4.86
N ALA A 16 1.72 13.73 -5.89
CA ALA A 16 0.86 12.59 -6.25
C ALA A 16 0.88 11.39 -5.26
N ASN A 17 1.58 11.50 -4.13
CA ASN A 17 1.88 10.39 -3.19
C ASN A 17 2.36 9.12 -3.92
N SER A 18 3.34 9.30 -4.80
CA SER A 18 3.88 8.28 -5.68
C SER A 18 5.40 8.25 -5.51
N PRO A 19 6.04 7.07 -5.44
CA PRO A 19 7.50 6.96 -5.36
C PRO A 19 8.25 7.64 -6.53
N TRP A 20 7.58 7.88 -7.64
CA TRP A 20 8.12 8.57 -8.83
C TRP A 20 7.80 10.06 -8.87
N ALA A 21 6.99 10.57 -7.93
CA ALA A 21 6.66 11.98 -7.87
C ALA A 21 7.86 12.79 -7.34
N ASN A 22 8.01 14.01 -7.85
CA ASN A 22 9.00 14.94 -7.31
C ASN A 22 8.74 15.14 -5.80
N ARG A 23 9.83 15.20 -5.01
CA ARG A 23 9.81 15.39 -3.55
C ARG A 23 9.08 14.33 -2.73
N TRP A 24 8.73 13.18 -3.31
CA TRP A 24 8.27 12.06 -2.50
C TRP A 24 9.41 11.54 -1.62
N VAL A 25 9.09 11.21 -0.38
CA VAL A 25 10.05 10.68 0.60
C VAL A 25 9.50 9.38 1.15
N THR A 26 10.34 8.36 1.20
CA THR A 26 9.99 7.08 1.81
C THR A 26 9.58 7.29 3.27
N PRO A 27 8.42 6.76 3.71
CA PRO A 27 8.06 6.79 5.12
C PRO A 27 9.16 6.16 5.99
N PRO A 28 9.38 6.67 7.22
CA PRO A 28 10.35 6.06 8.13
C PRO A 28 9.95 4.61 8.44
N LEU A 29 10.95 3.77 8.66
CA LEU A 29 10.73 2.38 9.04
C LEU A 29 10.00 2.30 10.40
N PRO A 30 9.04 1.37 10.57
CA PRO A 30 8.44 1.08 11.86
C PRO A 30 9.51 0.64 12.89
N PRO A 31 9.43 1.06 14.17
CA PRO A 31 10.44 0.75 15.19
C PRO A 31 10.65 -0.74 15.45
N ASP A 32 9.61 -1.54 15.26
CA ASP A 32 9.58 -3.00 15.45
C ASP A 32 9.72 -3.77 14.12
N GLY A 33 9.95 -3.07 13.01
CA GLY A 33 9.99 -3.65 11.67
C GLY A 33 8.65 -4.17 11.16
N ARG A 34 7.54 -3.91 11.88
CA ARG A 34 6.20 -4.36 11.49
C ARG A 34 5.41 -3.21 10.87
N TRP A 35 5.05 -3.38 9.60
CA TRP A 35 4.11 -2.49 8.94
C TRP A 35 2.68 -2.87 9.33
N GLU A 36 1.92 -1.89 9.83
CA GLU A 36 0.52 -2.05 10.17
C GLU A 36 -0.35 -1.07 9.37
N VAL A 37 -1.44 -1.58 8.80
CA VAL A 37 -2.39 -0.80 8.01
C VAL A 37 -3.79 -1.32 8.27
N GLN A 38 -4.73 -0.41 8.47
CA GLN A 38 -6.15 -0.71 8.58
C GLN A 38 -6.85 -0.56 7.21
N VAL A 39 -7.74 -1.51 6.90
CA VAL A 39 -8.62 -1.46 5.73
C VAL A 39 -10.05 -1.68 6.20
N THR A 40 -10.97 -0.84 5.71
CA THR A 40 -12.40 -0.93 6.01
C THR A 40 -13.14 -1.26 4.71
N PHE A 41 -14.12 -2.16 4.81
CA PHE A 41 -14.99 -2.57 3.72
C PHE A 41 -16.43 -2.26 4.12
N ASP A 42 -17.05 -1.26 3.50
CA ASP A 42 -18.38 -0.79 3.90
C ASP A 42 -19.52 -1.64 3.33
N THR A 43 -19.22 -2.52 2.39
CA THR A 43 -20.19 -3.39 1.73
C THR A 43 -19.71 -4.84 1.75
N PRO A 44 -20.61 -5.84 1.88
CA PRO A 44 -20.28 -7.23 1.64
C PRO A 44 -19.76 -7.46 0.22
N GLY A 45 -18.86 -8.43 0.08
CA GLY A 45 -18.25 -8.76 -1.20
C GLY A 45 -16.97 -9.58 -1.04
N THR A 46 -16.38 -9.95 -2.18
CA THR A 46 -15.06 -10.59 -2.23
C THR A 46 -14.04 -9.58 -2.73
N TYR A 47 -13.03 -9.32 -1.91
CA TYR A 47 -11.96 -8.37 -2.16
C TYR A 47 -10.62 -9.11 -2.26
N VAL A 48 -9.73 -8.61 -3.12
CA VAL A 48 -8.33 -9.04 -3.12
C VAL A 48 -7.49 -7.90 -2.56
N LEU A 49 -6.88 -8.15 -1.40
CA LEU A 49 -5.88 -7.29 -0.81
C LEU A 49 -4.51 -7.73 -1.30
N ARG A 50 -3.78 -6.83 -1.97
CA ARG A 50 -2.41 -7.06 -2.45
C ARG A 50 -1.41 -6.26 -1.64
N CYS A 51 -0.42 -6.93 -1.08
CA CYS A 51 0.78 -6.32 -0.52
C CYS A 51 1.88 -6.28 -1.59
N LEU A 52 2.57 -5.15 -1.69
CA LEU A 52 3.72 -4.94 -2.58
C LEU A 52 4.89 -4.47 -1.72
N ALA A 53 6.04 -5.12 -1.87
CA ALA A 53 7.28 -4.73 -1.19
C ALA A 53 8.44 -4.71 -2.20
N SER A 54 9.31 -3.72 -2.08
CA SER A 54 10.52 -3.61 -2.90
C SER A 54 11.63 -2.93 -2.10
N ASP A 55 12.86 -3.39 -2.26
CA ASP A 55 14.07 -2.74 -1.73
C ASP A 55 14.80 -1.90 -2.80
N GLY A 56 14.21 -1.76 -3.99
CA GLY A 56 14.79 -1.10 -5.16
C GLY A 56 15.59 -2.02 -6.09
N GLY A 57 15.89 -3.26 -5.67
CA GLY A 57 16.49 -4.30 -6.53
C GLY A 57 15.53 -5.46 -6.76
N LEU A 58 14.96 -6.00 -5.69
CA LEU A 58 14.00 -7.10 -5.70
C LEU A 58 12.61 -6.61 -5.30
N GLY A 59 11.61 -7.14 -5.99
CA GLY A 59 10.20 -6.93 -5.68
C GLY A 59 9.53 -8.23 -5.27
N ALA A 60 8.60 -8.14 -4.32
CA ALA A 60 7.71 -9.23 -3.93
C ALA A 60 6.27 -8.72 -3.83
N ASN A 61 5.32 -9.60 -4.11
CA ASN A 61 3.91 -9.33 -3.94
C ASN A 61 3.19 -10.52 -3.32
N GLU A 62 2.12 -10.23 -2.58
CA GLU A 62 1.28 -11.25 -1.98
C GLU A 62 -0.18 -10.81 -2.03
N ASP A 63 -1.05 -11.74 -2.46
CA ASP A 63 -2.49 -11.53 -2.49
C ASP A 63 -3.18 -12.28 -1.34
N ARG A 64 -4.20 -11.65 -0.78
CA ARG A 64 -5.13 -12.22 0.18
C ARG A 64 -6.55 -11.97 -0.27
N THR A 65 -7.33 -13.04 -0.41
CA THR A 65 -8.76 -12.94 -0.71
C THR A 65 -9.51 -12.77 0.61
N ILE A 66 -10.31 -11.72 0.71
CA ILE A 66 -11.15 -11.41 1.87
C ILE A 66 -12.60 -11.47 1.42
N THR A 67 -13.39 -12.31 2.09
CA THR A 67 -14.85 -12.35 1.91
C THR A 67 -15.49 -11.64 3.08
N VAL A 68 -16.23 -10.56 2.79
CA VAL A 68 -17.00 -9.78 3.75
C VAL A 68 -18.47 -10.16 3.59
N THR A 69 -19.10 -10.58 4.67
CA THR A 69 -20.52 -10.94 4.73
C THR A 69 -21.25 -10.04 5.72
N HIS A 70 -22.58 -10.04 5.70
CA HIS A 70 -23.40 -9.43 6.75
C HIS A 70 -23.29 -10.16 8.08
#